data_AF-A0A6A6RBW7-F1
#
_entry.id   AF-A0A6A6RBW7-F1
#
_cell.length_a   1.000
_cell.length_b   1.000
_cell.length_c   1.000
_cell.angle_alpha   90.00
_cell.angle_beta   90.00
_cell.angle_gamma   90.00
#
_symmetry.space_group_name_H-M   'P 1'
#
loop_
_entity.id
_entity.type
_entity.pdbx_description
1 polymer ?
#
loop_
_entity_poly.entity_id
_entity_poly.type
_entity_poly.pdbx_seq_one_letter_code
_entity_poly.pdbx_strand_id
1 'polypeptide(L)'
;MSTLAFMDDCEDLYNEALFADMKIRIHYQGKVKEIYAHRAFLYKLSGMFRKWSIAPSKDPHENVFEIKNHSLSIVEKCIRYFYTDRYPPALPTDTNGNKLITHILISLWAQEYKVPRLQKASAKVYRKDLSACSLSEIQKFATTYRTLYEKNVDINSPIGRVITETLLRGKESFSPAPSQCVMS
;
A
#
# COMPACT_ATOMS: atom_id res chain seq x y z
N MET A 1 5.36 -31.22 4.87
CA MET A 1 4.34 -30.95 5.90
C MET A 1 3.74 -29.58 5.63
N SER A 2 2.54 -29.55 5.04
CA SER A 2 1.82 -28.33 4.65
C SER A 2 1.01 -27.80 5.83
N THR A 3 1.47 -26.70 6.43
CA THR A 3 0.77 -26.07 7.53
C THR A 3 -0.40 -25.22 7.02
N LEU A 4 -1.62 -25.73 7.24
CA LEU A 4 -2.90 -25.01 7.39
C LEU A 4 -3.40 -24.16 6.21
N ALA A 5 -4.13 -24.80 5.29
CA ALA A 5 -5.13 -24.16 4.43
C ALA A 5 -6.47 -23.99 5.18
N PHE A 6 -6.45 -23.30 6.32
CA PHE A 6 -7.64 -23.07 7.18
C PHE A 6 -7.99 -21.58 7.26
N MET A 7 -8.00 -20.92 6.10
CA MET A 7 -8.64 -19.61 5.95
C MET A 7 -9.41 -19.65 4.64
N ASP A 8 -10.63 -20.14 4.73
CA ASP A 8 -11.65 -19.73 3.77
C ASP A 8 -11.66 -18.19 3.73
N ASP A 9 -11.71 -17.68 2.50
CA ASP A 9 -11.77 -16.25 2.22
C ASP A 9 -12.92 -15.64 3.01
N CYS A 10 -12.63 -14.88 4.06
CA CYS A 10 -13.66 -14.25 4.90
C CYS A 10 -14.15 -12.95 4.27
N GLU A 11 -14.11 -12.86 2.94
CA GLU A 11 -14.51 -11.69 2.16
C GLU A 11 -15.96 -11.30 2.45
N ASP A 12 -16.82 -12.28 2.71
CA ASP A 12 -18.23 -12.06 3.06
C ASP A 12 -18.41 -11.36 4.42
N LEU A 13 -17.38 -11.31 5.28
CA LEU A 13 -17.42 -10.56 6.54
C LEU A 13 -16.86 -9.14 6.41
N TYR A 14 -16.33 -8.77 5.23
CA TYR A 14 -15.83 -7.42 5.01
C TYR A 14 -16.97 -6.42 5.05
N ASN A 15 -16.89 -5.44 5.96
CA ASN A 15 -17.89 -4.40 6.14
C ASN A 15 -19.29 -4.93 6.53
N GLU A 16 -19.38 -6.15 7.03
CA GLU A 16 -20.61 -6.69 7.58
C GLU A 16 -20.76 -6.33 9.05
N ALA A 17 -21.98 -5.96 9.44
CA ALA A 17 -22.30 -5.64 10.83
C ALA A 17 -22.40 -6.89 11.72
N LEU A 18 -22.64 -8.06 11.11
CA LEU A 18 -22.77 -9.32 11.81
C LEU A 18 -21.46 -9.69 12.50
N PHE A 19 -21.48 -9.77 13.84
CA PHE A 19 -20.31 -10.00 14.71
C PHE A 19 -19.22 -8.90 14.70
N ALA A 20 -19.45 -7.77 14.04
CA ALA A 20 -18.54 -6.65 14.11
C ALA A 20 -18.46 -6.10 15.54
N ASP A 21 -17.25 -5.97 16.06
CA ASP A 21 -16.94 -5.50 17.41
C ASP A 21 -16.28 -4.12 17.41
N MET A 22 -16.13 -3.51 16.24
CA MET A 22 -15.65 -2.15 16.07
C MET A 22 -16.09 -1.51 14.76
N LYS A 23 -15.93 -0.19 14.67
CA LYS A 23 -16.03 0.58 13.43
C LYS A 23 -14.70 1.21 13.09
N ILE A 24 -14.39 1.30 11.80
CA ILE A 24 -13.31 2.14 11.27
C ILE A 24 -13.96 3.34 10.62
N ARG A 25 -13.62 4.54 11.08
CA ARG A 25 -14.10 5.80 10.50
C ARG A 25 -12.98 6.44 9.68
N ILE A 26 -13.25 6.67 8.41
CA ILE A 26 -12.27 7.17 7.45
C ILE A 26 -12.66 8.59 7.05
N HIS A 27 -11.79 9.55 7.38
CA HIS A 27 -11.94 10.96 7.06
C HIS A 27 -11.07 11.34 5.86
N TYR A 28 -11.70 11.76 4.77
CA TYR A 28 -11.00 12.21 3.56
C TYR A 28 -11.77 13.31 2.83
N GLN A 29 -11.14 14.47 2.63
CA GLN A 29 -11.71 15.62 1.89
C GLN A 29 -13.11 16.03 2.39
N GLY A 30 -13.29 16.12 3.72
CA GLY A 30 -14.58 16.46 4.34
C GLY A 30 -15.63 15.35 4.30
N LYS A 31 -15.35 14.21 3.63
CA LYS A 31 -16.20 13.03 3.64
C LYS A 31 -15.80 12.10 4.76
N VAL A 32 -16.80 11.45 5.35
CA VAL A 32 -16.64 10.42 6.37
C VAL A 32 -17.26 9.12 5.85
N LYS A 33 -16.51 8.03 5.92
CA LYS A 33 -17.02 6.69 5.66
C LYS A 33 -16.80 5.80 6.88
N GLU A 34 -17.84 5.10 7.29
CA GLU A 34 -17.75 4.09 8.35
C GLU A 34 -17.70 2.70 7.74
N ILE A 35 -16.84 1.84 8.29
CA ILE A 35 -16.70 0.44 7.94
C ILE A 35 -16.90 -0.40 9.20
N TYR A 36 -17.81 -1.36 9.16
CA TYR A 36 -17.91 -2.38 10.21
C TYR A 36 -16.70 -3.31 10.13
N ALA A 37 -16.07 -3.58 11.27
CA ALA A 37 -14.87 -4.39 11.29
C ALA A 37 -14.82 -5.34 12.49
N HIS A 38 -14.03 -6.40 12.33
CA HIS A 38 -13.79 -7.39 13.35
C HIS A 38 -12.33 -7.32 13.78
N ARG A 39 -12.11 -7.05 15.06
CA ARG A 39 -10.78 -6.90 15.67
C ARG A 39 -9.89 -8.10 15.41
N ALA A 40 -10.46 -9.31 15.46
CA ALA A 40 -9.72 -10.55 15.23
C ALA A 40 -8.92 -10.55 13.90
N PHE A 41 -9.52 -10.08 12.80
CA PHE A 41 -8.84 -9.99 11.50
C PHE A 41 -7.75 -8.90 11.51
N LEU A 42 -8.06 -7.73 12.06
CA LEU A 42 -7.11 -6.61 12.13
C LEU A 42 -5.89 -6.94 12.98
N TYR A 43 -6.11 -7.52 14.16
CA TYR A 43 -5.07 -7.81 15.14
C TYR A 43 -4.14 -8.93 14.68
N LYS A 44 -4.64 -9.85 13.87
CA LYS A 44 -3.83 -10.91 13.28
C LYS A 44 -2.67 -10.34 12.44
N LEU A 45 -2.94 -9.31 11.63
CA LEU A 45 -2.02 -8.86 10.59
C LEU A 45 -1.38 -7.49 10.85
N SER A 46 -1.94 -6.67 11.74
CA SER A 46 -1.41 -5.34 12.07
C SER A 46 -0.84 -5.26 13.48
N GLY A 47 0.44 -4.87 13.57
CA GLY A 47 1.05 -4.52 14.84
C GLY A 47 0.48 -3.25 15.47
N MET A 48 -0.07 -2.34 14.66
CA MET A 48 -0.65 -1.09 15.14
C MET A 48 -2.02 -1.33 15.78
N PHE A 49 -2.91 -2.09 15.12
CA PHE A 49 -4.22 -2.42 15.70
C PHE A 49 -4.09 -3.25 16.99
N ARG A 50 -3.09 -4.13 17.09
CA ARG A 50 -2.76 -4.81 18.37
C ARG A 50 -2.32 -3.85 19.48
N LYS A 51 -1.55 -2.82 19.16
CA LYS A 51 -1.17 -1.81 20.16
C LYS A 51 -2.37 -0.97 20.57
N TRP A 52 -3.23 -0.63 19.61
CA TRP A 52 -4.46 0.11 19.86
C TRP A 52 -5.42 -0.65 20.80
N SER A 53 -5.49 -1.98 20.70
CA SER A 53 -6.34 -2.79 21.59
C SER A 53 -5.95 -2.73 23.07
N ILE A 54 -4.71 -2.36 23.36
CA ILE A 54 -4.15 -2.25 24.71
C ILE A 54 -4.23 -0.80 25.22
N ALA A 55 -4.47 0.17 24.32
CA ALA A 55 -4.58 1.56 24.69
C ALA A 55 -5.91 1.78 25.44
N PRO A 56 -5.90 2.47 26.60
CA PRO A 56 -7.13 2.80 27.30
C PRO A 56 -8.00 3.68 26.41
N SER A 57 -9.18 3.19 26.04
CA SER A 57 -10.18 4.01 25.35
C SER A 57 -10.67 5.10 26.29
N LYS A 58 -10.88 6.30 25.77
CA LYS A 58 -11.56 7.38 26.51
C LYS A 58 -13.02 7.04 26.79
N ASP A 59 -13.62 6.20 25.94
CA ASP A 59 -14.94 5.65 26.12
C ASP A 59 -14.87 4.12 25.88
N PRO A 60 -15.00 3.28 26.92
CA PRO A 60 -14.97 1.83 26.78
C PRO A 60 -16.12 1.27 25.91
N HIS A 61 -17.14 2.08 25.61
CA HIS A 61 -18.26 1.74 24.74
C HIS A 61 -18.06 2.22 23.29
N GLU A 62 -17.17 3.18 23.03
CA GLU A 62 -16.89 3.69 21.69
C GLU A 62 -15.70 2.95 21.04
N ASN A 63 -15.99 1.80 20.43
CA ASN A 63 -15.01 0.99 19.71
C ASN A 63 -14.79 1.52 18.27
N VAL A 64 -14.39 2.78 18.13
CA VAL A 64 -14.17 3.44 16.84
C VAL A 64 -12.69 3.70 16.62
N PHE A 65 -12.16 3.25 15.48
CA PHE A 65 -10.80 3.55 15.03
C PHE A 65 -10.82 4.61 13.93
N GLU A 66 -10.10 5.72 14.14
CA GLU A 66 -10.09 6.86 13.24
C GLU A 66 -8.91 6.80 12.25
N ILE A 67 -9.20 6.87 10.95
CA ILE A 67 -8.23 6.98 9.85
C ILE A 67 -8.40 8.34 9.20
N LYS A 68 -7.32 9.14 9.12
CA LYS A 68 -7.34 10.48 8.54
C LYS A 68 -6.33 10.58 7.40
N ASN A 69 -6.58 11.49 6.45
CA ASN A 69 -5.63 11.88 5.39
C ASN A 69 -5.24 10.76 4.40
N HIS A 70 -6.04 9.70 4.29
CA HIS A 70 -5.86 8.67 3.26
C HIS A 70 -7.06 8.63 2.31
N SER A 71 -6.77 8.40 1.03
CA SER A 71 -7.82 8.16 0.02
C SER A 71 -8.72 7.00 0.45
N LEU A 72 -10.03 7.22 0.42
CA LEU A 72 -11.05 6.22 0.77
C LEU A 72 -10.81 4.89 0.03
N SER A 73 -10.58 4.96 -1.29
CA SER A 73 -10.42 3.78 -2.14
C SER A 73 -9.16 2.96 -1.82
N ILE A 74 -8.12 3.61 -1.28
CA ILE A 74 -6.91 2.93 -0.83
C ILE A 74 -7.18 2.24 0.50
N VAL A 75 -7.77 2.97 1.45
CA VAL A 75 -8.05 2.44 2.79
C VAL A 75 -8.97 1.22 2.70
N GLU A 76 -10.05 1.28 1.92
CA GLU A 76 -10.97 0.15 1.74
C GLU A 76 -10.26 -1.11 1.24
N LYS A 77 -9.36 -0.96 0.26
CA LYS A 77 -8.56 -2.07 -0.26
C LYS A 77 -7.62 -2.64 0.79
N CYS A 78 -6.99 -1.77 1.58
CA CYS A 78 -6.13 -2.18 2.68
C CYS A 78 -6.91 -2.87 3.81
N ILE A 79 -8.11 -2.38 4.16
CA ILE A 79 -8.96 -3.03 5.16
C ILE A 79 -9.48 -4.38 4.66
N ARG A 80 -9.89 -4.47 3.39
CA ARG A 80 -10.33 -5.73 2.78
C ARG A 80 -9.24 -6.80 2.77
N TYR A 81 -7.97 -6.41 2.62
CA TYR A 81 -6.84 -7.35 2.74
C TYR A 81 -6.83 -8.12 4.06
N PHE A 82 -7.35 -7.57 5.17
CA PHE A 82 -7.36 -8.29 6.44
C PHE A 82 -8.29 -9.51 6.46
N TYR A 83 -9.31 -9.51 5.60
CA TYR A 83 -10.31 -10.57 5.49
C TYR A 83 -9.87 -11.65 4.51
N THR A 84 -9.19 -11.25 3.44
CA THR A 84 -8.84 -12.14 2.33
C THR A 84 -7.39 -12.61 2.36
N ASP A 85 -6.50 -11.86 3.03
CA ASP A 85 -5.04 -12.00 2.98
C ASP A 85 -4.48 -12.02 1.54
N ARG A 86 -5.26 -11.48 0.59
CA ARG A 86 -4.96 -11.42 -0.84
C ARG A 86 -4.76 -9.98 -1.27
N TYR A 87 -3.70 -9.74 -2.02
CA TYR A 87 -3.44 -8.42 -2.57
C TYR A 87 -4.60 -7.97 -3.47
N PRO A 88 -5.09 -6.72 -3.36
CA PRO A 88 -6.27 -6.28 -4.11
C PRO A 88 -6.09 -6.46 -5.63
N PRO A 89 -6.98 -7.21 -6.32
CA PRO A 89 -6.81 -7.51 -7.75
C PRO A 89 -7.13 -6.32 -8.65
N ALA A 90 -8.10 -5.49 -8.26
CA ALA A 90 -8.50 -4.29 -8.98
C ALA A 90 -7.97 -3.05 -8.26
N LEU A 91 -6.99 -2.38 -8.87
CA LEU A 91 -6.44 -1.12 -8.38
C LEU A 91 -6.94 0.06 -9.22
N PRO A 92 -7.30 1.20 -8.60
CA PRO A 92 -7.49 2.43 -9.35
C PRO A 92 -6.23 2.74 -10.15
N THR A 93 -6.44 3.27 -11.34
CA THR A 93 -5.37 3.80 -12.17
C THR A 93 -5.28 5.31 -11.97
N ASP A 94 -4.09 5.86 -12.17
CA ASP A 94 -3.94 7.30 -12.31
C ASP A 94 -4.54 7.81 -13.63
N THR A 95 -4.41 9.11 -13.91
CA THR A 95 -4.89 9.76 -15.14
C THR A 95 -4.23 9.21 -16.41
N ASN A 96 -3.12 8.49 -16.28
CA ASN A 96 -2.39 7.86 -17.37
C ASN A 96 -2.71 6.37 -17.50
N GLY A 97 -3.70 5.85 -16.75
CA GLY A 97 -4.06 4.43 -16.76
C GLY A 97 -3.09 3.54 -15.97
N ASN A 98 -2.17 4.12 -15.18
CA ASN A 98 -1.12 3.38 -14.51
C ASN A 98 -1.44 3.10 -13.02
N LYS A 99 -1.15 1.89 -12.53
CA LYS A 99 -1.42 1.42 -11.15
C LYS A 99 -0.22 1.55 -10.21
N LEU A 100 0.96 1.94 -10.70
CA LEU A 100 2.22 2.03 -9.95
C LEU A 100 2.10 2.91 -8.71
N ILE A 101 1.44 4.07 -8.82
CA ILE A 101 1.20 4.97 -7.69
C ILE A 101 0.34 4.30 -6.62
N THR A 102 -0.67 3.54 -7.02
CA THR A 102 -1.56 2.85 -6.09
C THR A 102 -0.84 1.78 -5.28
N HIS A 103 0.09 1.04 -5.89
CA HIS A 103 0.91 0.09 -5.13
C HIS A 103 1.75 0.79 -4.05
N ILE A 104 2.28 1.98 -4.36
CA ILE A 104 3.06 2.79 -3.42
C ILE A 104 2.18 3.28 -2.27
N LEU A 105 1.00 3.81 -2.58
CA LEU A 105 0.03 4.24 -1.57
C LEU A 105 -0.35 3.10 -0.62
N ILE A 106 -0.59 1.90 -1.15
CA ILE A 106 -0.87 0.71 -0.34
C ILE A 106 0.35 0.34 0.51
N SER A 107 1.56 0.41 -0.04
CA SER A 107 2.80 0.11 0.69
C SER A 107 3.05 1.09 1.84
N LEU A 108 2.82 2.38 1.62
CA LEU A 108 2.95 3.43 2.64
C LEU A 108 1.92 3.25 3.75
N TRP A 109 0.66 3.00 3.38
CA TRP A 109 -0.38 2.66 4.34
C TRP A 109 0.01 1.42 5.16
N ALA A 110 0.48 0.36 4.51
CA ALA A 110 0.92 -0.85 5.21
C ALA A 110 2.10 -0.60 6.17
N GLN A 111 3.00 0.33 5.84
CA GLN A 111 4.12 0.72 6.71
C GLN A 111 3.65 1.50 7.95
N GLU A 112 2.71 2.42 7.77
CA GLU A 112 2.12 3.23 8.83
C GLU A 112 1.32 2.35 9.80
N TYR A 113 0.44 1.50 9.26
CA TYR A 113 -0.43 0.61 10.03
C TYR A 113 0.24 -0.70 10.42
N LYS A 114 1.55 -0.84 10.19
CA LYS A 114 2.38 -2.00 10.58
C LYS A 114 1.79 -3.33 10.11
N VAL A 115 1.58 -3.46 8.80
CA VAL A 115 1.09 -4.66 8.10
C VAL A 115 2.18 -5.18 7.14
N PRO A 116 3.24 -5.86 7.64
CA PRO A 116 4.41 -6.20 6.82
C PRO A 116 4.10 -7.13 5.64
N ARG A 117 3.08 -7.99 5.77
CA ARG A 117 2.68 -8.90 4.71
C ARG A 117 2.07 -8.16 3.52
N LEU A 118 1.20 -7.18 3.79
CA LEU A 118 0.65 -6.30 2.76
C LEU A 118 1.75 -5.45 2.10
N GLN A 119 2.69 -4.93 2.88
CA GLN A 119 3.83 -4.16 2.36
C GLN A 119 4.71 -4.99 1.41
N LYS A 120 4.96 -6.25 1.75
CA LYS A 120 5.68 -7.20 0.87
C LYS A 120 4.87 -7.53 -0.37
N ALA A 121 3.56 -7.76 -0.22
CA ALA A 121 2.67 -8.07 -1.34
C ALA A 121 2.59 -6.89 -2.34
N SER A 122 2.46 -5.65 -1.86
CA SER A 122 2.47 -4.46 -2.72
C SER A 122 3.77 -4.31 -3.48
N ALA A 123 4.93 -4.51 -2.83
CA ALA A 123 6.22 -4.42 -3.50
C ALA A 123 6.41 -5.52 -4.57
N LYS A 124 5.93 -6.74 -4.31
CA LYS A 124 5.97 -7.86 -5.27
C LYS A 124 5.15 -7.54 -6.52
N VAL A 125 3.92 -7.08 -6.36
CA VAL A 125 3.04 -6.76 -7.50
C VAL A 125 3.52 -5.50 -8.22
N TYR A 126 3.96 -4.48 -7.48
CA TYR A 126 4.60 -3.28 -8.06
C TYR A 126 5.76 -3.64 -8.99
N ARG A 127 6.67 -4.53 -8.55
CA ARG A 127 7.80 -4.97 -9.39
C ARG A 127 7.33 -5.65 -10.68
N LYS A 128 6.28 -6.49 -10.59
CA LYS A 128 5.68 -7.15 -11.74
C LYS A 128 5.11 -6.13 -12.72
N ASP A 129 4.30 -5.20 -12.24
CA ASP A 129 3.65 -4.19 -13.08
C ASP A 129 4.69 -3.21 -13.66
N LEU A 130 5.72 -2.85 -12.89
CA LEU A 130 6.83 -2.01 -13.34
C LEU A 130 7.63 -2.68 -14.46
N SER A 131 7.85 -4.00 -14.38
CA SER A 131 8.55 -4.75 -15.44
C SER A 131 7.77 -4.84 -16.75
N ALA A 132 6.45 -4.62 -16.70
CA ALA A 132 5.59 -4.56 -17.88
C ALA A 132 5.50 -3.15 -18.47
N CYS A 133 5.97 -2.12 -17.76
CA CYS A 133 5.97 -0.74 -18.27
C CYS A 133 7.08 -0.51 -19.29
N SER A 134 6.78 0.28 -20.31
CA SER A 134 7.75 0.87 -21.22
C SER A 134 8.61 1.93 -20.49
N LEU A 135 9.79 2.23 -21.05
CA LEU A 135 10.68 3.25 -20.51
C LEU A 135 10.01 4.63 -20.40
N SER A 136 9.15 4.99 -21.37
CA SER A 136 8.43 6.26 -21.37
C SER A 136 7.41 6.36 -20.24
N GLU A 137 6.73 5.26 -19.91
CA GLU A 137 5.81 5.19 -18.77
C GLU A 137 6.57 5.30 -17.44
N ILE A 138 7.73 4.64 -17.34
CA ILE A 138 8.60 4.74 -16.16
C ILE A 138 9.10 6.18 -15.97
N GLN A 139 9.46 6.89 -17.04
CA GLN A 139 9.91 8.29 -16.96
C GLN A 139 8.78 9.25 -16.55
N LYS A 140 7.58 9.08 -17.13
CA LYS A 140 6.38 9.84 -16.70
C LYS A 140 6.08 9.59 -15.24
N PHE A 141 6.09 8.32 -14.83
CA PHE A 141 5.91 7.91 -13.44
C PHE A 141 6.97 8.53 -12.52
N ALA A 142 8.26 8.49 -12.89
CA ALA A 142 9.34 9.07 -12.09
C ALA A 142 9.15 10.58 -11.86
N THR A 143 8.63 11.28 -12.87
CA THR A 143 8.32 12.72 -12.78
C THR A 143 7.16 12.97 -11.81
N THR A 144 6.07 12.21 -11.92
CA THR A 144 4.92 12.29 -11.01
C THR A 144 5.29 11.87 -9.58
N TYR A 145 6.14 10.85 -9.45
CA TYR A 145 6.62 10.34 -8.16
C TYR A 145 7.49 11.37 -7.43
N ARG A 146 8.41 12.04 -8.14
CA ARG A 146 9.27 13.08 -7.56
C ARG A 146 8.45 14.19 -6.92
N THR A 147 7.39 14.64 -7.60
CA THR A 147 6.50 15.70 -7.11
C THR A 147 5.65 15.28 -5.91
N LEU A 148 5.27 14.00 -5.81
CA LEU A 148 4.37 13.50 -4.76
C LEU A 148 5.10 12.93 -3.53
N TYR A 149 6.31 12.39 -3.68
CA TYR A 149 6.85 11.41 -2.71
C TYR A 149 8.29 11.61 -2.21
N GLU A 150 9.05 12.63 -2.67
CA GLU A 150 10.40 12.92 -2.11
C GLU A 150 10.40 13.20 -0.59
N LYS A 151 9.24 13.38 0.04
CA LYS A 151 9.11 13.60 1.50
C LYS A 151 8.62 12.40 2.32
N ASN A 152 8.13 11.31 1.71
CA ASN A 152 7.31 10.33 2.43
C ASN A 152 7.71 8.85 2.30
N VAL A 153 8.62 8.48 1.39
CA VAL A 153 9.02 7.08 1.18
C VAL A 153 10.39 6.81 1.78
N ASP A 154 10.45 5.89 2.73
CA ASP A 154 11.72 5.38 3.26
C ASP A 154 12.42 4.54 2.18
N ILE A 155 13.63 4.95 1.78
CA ILE A 155 14.45 4.28 0.78
C ILE A 155 14.77 2.83 1.17
N ASN A 156 14.77 2.53 2.46
CA ASN A 156 15.04 1.18 2.98
C ASN A 156 13.80 0.28 2.98
N SER A 157 12.61 0.83 2.76
CA SER A 157 11.37 0.05 2.66
C SER A 157 11.40 -0.90 1.45
N PRO A 158 10.62 -2.00 1.45
CA PRO A 158 10.58 -2.93 0.32
C PRO A 158 10.27 -2.27 -1.02
N ILE A 159 9.39 -1.26 -1.05
CA ILE A 159 9.08 -0.52 -2.27
C ILE A 159 10.14 0.52 -2.61
N GLY A 160 10.72 1.19 -1.60
CA GLY A 160 11.82 2.13 -1.78
C GLY A 160 13.02 1.47 -2.47
N ARG A 161 13.39 0.26 -2.04
CA ARG A 161 14.46 -0.52 -2.67
C ARG A 161 14.19 -0.82 -4.14
N VAL A 162 12.97 -1.23 -4.50
CA VAL A 162 12.61 -1.51 -5.90
C VAL A 162 12.68 -0.24 -6.75
N ILE A 163 12.21 0.89 -6.22
CA ILE A 163 12.28 2.18 -6.92
C ILE A 163 13.74 2.59 -7.13
N THR A 164 14.57 2.53 -6.10
CA THR A 164 15.99 2.89 -6.17
C THR A 164 16.76 1.99 -7.13
N GLU A 165 16.57 0.67 -7.07
CA GLU A 165 17.18 -0.29 -8.01
C GLU A 165 16.83 0.05 -9.47
N THR A 166 15.57 0.44 -9.73
CA THR A 166 15.11 0.75 -11.09
C THR A 166 15.66 2.08 -11.60
N LEU A 167 15.67 3.11 -10.74
CA LEU A 167 16.20 4.43 -11.11
C LEU A 167 17.73 4.41 -11.30
N LEU A 168 18.46 3.58 -10.55
CA LEU A 168 19.90 3.41 -10.72
C LEU A 168 20.24 2.64 -12.00
N ARG A 169 19.50 1.58 -12.34
CA ARG A 169 19.66 0.87 -13.63
C ARG A 169 19.43 1.79 -14.83
N GLY A 170 18.46 2.70 -14.72
CA GLY A 170 18.21 3.71 -15.76
C GLY A 170 19.36 4.70 -15.97
N LYS A 171 20.25 4.89 -14.98
CA LYS A 171 21.47 5.71 -15.14
C LYS A 171 22.60 4.94 -15.84
N GLU A 172 22.73 3.63 -15.62
CA GLU A 172 23.76 2.80 -16.27
C GLU A 172 23.50 2.60 -17.78
N SER A 173 22.26 2.75 -18.25
CA SER A 173 21.94 2.78 -19.69
C SER A 173 22.30 4.09 -20.41
N PHE A 174 22.81 5.10 -19.70
CA PHE A 174 23.39 6.31 -20.28
C PHE A 174 24.91 6.32 -20.07
N SER A 175 25.62 5.45 -20.80
CA SER A 175 27.04 5.69 -21.01
C SER A 175 27.17 6.94 -21.90
N PRO A 176 27.97 7.96 -21.54
CA PRO A 176 28.26 9.05 -22.46
C PRO A 176 28.92 8.45 -23.71
N ALA A 177 28.47 8.89 -24.89
CA ALA A 177 29.06 8.49 -26.16
C ALA A 177 30.60 8.68 -26.10
N PRO A 178 31.39 7.78 -26.71
CA PRO A 178 32.83 7.91 -26.69
C PRO A 178 33.21 9.25 -27.30
N SER A 179 33.93 10.05 -26.53
CA SER A 179 34.54 11.31 -26.95
C SER A 179 35.32 11.03 -28.24
N GLN A 180 34.85 11.56 -29.36
CA GLN A 180 35.66 11.57 -30.57
C GLN A 180 36.91 12.40 -30.26
N CYS A 181 38.04 11.70 -30.26
CA CYS A 181 39.37 12.27 -30.26
C CYS A 181 39.48 13.13 -31.53
N VAL A 182 39.45 14.46 -31.36
CA VAL A 182 39.86 15.39 -32.42
C VAL A 182 41.37 15.51 -32.31
N MET A 183 42.07 14.76 -33.16
CA MET A 183 43.46 15.02 -33.50
C MET A 183 43.46 16.11 -34.58
N SER A 184 43.93 17.30 -34.22
CA SER A 184 44.43 18.32 -35.14
C SER A 184 45.42 19.20 -34.40
#